data_AF-G5BI29-F1
#
_entry.id   AF-G5BI29-F1
#
_cell.length_a   1.000
_cell.length_b   1.000
_cell.length_c   1.000
_cell.angle_alpha   90.00
_cell.angle_beta   90.00
_cell.angle_gamma   90.00
#
_symmetry.space_group_name_H-M   'P 1'
#
loop_
_entity.id
_entity.type
_entity.pdbx_description
1 polymer ?
#
loop_
_entity_poly.entity_id
_entity_poly.type
_entity_poly.pdbx_seq_one_letter_code
_entity_poly.pdbx_strand_id
1 'polypeptide(L)'
;MIDNPDYKGIWIHPEVDNLEYSPDANIYAYVNFAVLGLDLWKVKSGTIFDNFLITNDEAYAQEFSNETWGITKAAEKMKDKQDKE
;
A
#
# COMPACT_ATOMS: atom_id res chain seq x y z
N MET A 1 -24.88 29.83 30.63
CA MET A 1 -23.94 30.23 29.58
C MET A 1 -24.64 31.25 28.71
N ILE A 2 -23.99 32.37 28.42
CA ILE A 2 -24.54 33.39 27.52
C ILE A 2 -23.82 33.21 26.20
N ASP A 3 -24.56 32.89 25.16
CA ASP A 3 -24.01 32.78 23.80
C ASP A 3 -23.56 34.15 23.35
N ASN A 4 -22.35 34.24 22.79
CA ASN A 4 -21.82 35.50 22.30
C ASN A 4 -22.60 35.93 21.04
N PRO A 5 -23.40 37.01 21.09
CA PRO A 5 -24.17 37.47 19.94
C PRO A 5 -23.27 37.96 18.79
N ASP A 6 -22.00 38.29 19.06
CA ASP A 6 -21.02 38.74 18.06
C ASP A 6 -20.20 37.59 17.46
N TYR A 7 -20.51 36.33 17.80
CA TYR A 7 -19.80 35.18 17.26
C TYR A 7 -20.11 34.98 15.78
N LYS A 8 -19.10 35.19 14.92
CA LYS A 8 -19.21 35.08 13.45
C LYS A 8 -18.94 33.68 12.91
N GLY A 9 -18.94 32.67 13.78
CA GLY A 9 -18.49 31.32 13.43
C GLY A 9 -16.98 31.16 13.49
N ILE A 10 -16.51 29.97 13.15
CA ILE A 10 -15.09 29.68 12.99
C ILE A 10 -14.62 30.36 11.71
N TRP A 11 -13.53 31.12 11.79
CA TRP A 11 -12.94 31.74 10.61
C TRP A 11 -12.44 30.65 9.64
N ILE A 12 -12.84 30.75 8.37
CA ILE A 12 -12.41 29.87 7.29
C ILE A 12 -11.60 30.71 6.31
N HIS A 13 -10.40 30.23 5.96
CA HIS A 13 -9.57 30.90 4.95
C HIS A 13 -10.27 30.81 3.58
N PRO A 14 -10.41 31.92 2.83
CA PRO A 14 -10.93 31.88 1.46
C PRO A 14 -10.09 30.95 0.58
N GLU A 15 -10.74 30.04 -0.12
CA GLU A 15 -10.10 29.22 -1.15
C GLU A 15 -9.92 30.05 -2.42
N VAL A 16 -8.73 30.00 -3.00
CA VAL A 16 -8.38 30.65 -4.27
C VAL A 16 -7.77 29.61 -5.19
N ASP A 17 -8.00 29.75 -6.50
CA ASP A 17 -7.44 28.82 -7.48
C ASP A 17 -5.91 28.82 -7.42
N ASN A 18 -5.33 27.61 -7.35
CA ASN A 18 -3.89 27.44 -7.34
C ASN A 18 -3.33 27.52 -8.78
N LEU A 19 -2.61 28.60 -9.09
CA LEU A 19 -1.96 28.80 -10.40
C LEU A 19 -0.88 27.75 -10.72
N GLU A 20 -0.36 27.06 -9.71
CA GLU A 20 0.66 26.00 -9.86
C GLU A 20 0.04 24.60 -10.03
N TYR A 21 -1.29 24.48 -10.04
CA TYR A 21 -1.94 23.18 -10.23
C TYR A 21 -1.75 22.71 -11.68
N SER A 22 -1.13 21.55 -11.84
CA SER A 22 -0.99 20.89 -13.14
C SER A 22 -1.36 19.41 -13.01
N PRO A 23 -2.43 18.94 -13.68
CA PRO A 23 -2.72 17.52 -13.76
C PRO A 23 -1.71 16.85 -14.71
N ASP A 24 -1.16 15.71 -14.31
CA ASP A 24 -0.26 14.89 -15.14
C ASP A 24 -0.82 13.47 -15.28
N ALA A 25 -1.10 13.07 -16.53
CA ALA A 25 -1.61 11.74 -16.85
C ALA A 25 -0.51 10.68 -16.81
N ASN A 26 0.77 11.04 -16.84
CA ASN A 26 1.90 10.13 -16.94
C ASN A 26 2.55 9.80 -15.59
N ILE A 27 1.93 10.17 -14.47
CA ILE A 27 2.46 9.89 -13.11
C ILE A 27 2.71 8.39 -12.89
N TYR A 28 1.93 7.52 -13.54
CA TYR A 28 2.10 6.07 -13.46
C TYR A 28 3.24 5.52 -14.34
N ALA A 29 3.68 6.28 -15.34
CA ALA A 29 4.58 5.83 -16.38
C ALA A 29 6.03 6.07 -15.97
N TYR A 30 6.83 5.01 -15.99
CA TYR A 30 8.26 5.06 -15.76
C TYR A 30 9.00 4.70 -17.04
N VAL A 31 10.17 5.31 -17.24
CA VAL A 31 10.99 5.08 -18.44
C VAL A 31 11.52 3.64 -18.48
N ASN A 32 11.91 3.09 -17.33
CA ASN A 32 12.45 1.73 -17.22
C ASN A 32 12.42 1.23 -15.76
N PHE A 33 12.12 -0.05 -15.56
CA PHE A 33 12.34 -0.79 -14.32
C PHE A 33 13.33 -1.94 -14.57
N ALA A 34 14.53 -1.87 -13.99
CA ALA A 34 15.59 -2.85 -14.25
C ALA A 34 16.00 -3.69 -13.02
N VAL A 35 15.75 -3.20 -11.81
CA VAL A 35 16.24 -3.81 -10.58
C VAL A 35 15.11 -3.86 -9.55
N LEU A 36 14.95 -5.01 -8.91
CA LEU A 36 14.16 -5.17 -7.69
C LEU A 36 15.12 -5.23 -6.50
N GLY A 37 14.98 -4.30 -5.57
CA GLY A 37 15.79 -4.21 -4.35
C GLY A 37 14.91 -4.22 -3.10
N LEU A 38 15.41 -4.86 -2.04
CA LEU A 38 14.76 -4.89 -0.73
C LEU A 38 15.60 -4.06 0.25
N ASP A 39 15.18 -2.82 0.51
CA ASP A 39 15.79 -1.95 1.51
C ASP A 39 14.81 -1.73 2.67
N LEU A 40 15.09 -2.32 3.84
CA LEU A 40 14.18 -2.39 4.98
C LEU A 40 14.94 -2.32 6.31
N TRP A 41 14.37 -1.62 7.29
CA TRP A 41 14.81 -1.67 8.68
C TRP A 41 13.97 -2.67 9.49
N LYS A 42 14.62 -3.60 10.21
CA LYS A 42 13.94 -4.56 11.10
C LYS A 42 14.62 -4.68 12.46
N VAL A 43 13.80 -4.69 13.53
CA VAL A 43 14.27 -4.86 14.92
C VAL A 43 14.44 -6.35 15.29
N LYS A 44 13.57 -7.24 14.80
CA LYS A 44 13.68 -8.70 14.96
C LYS A 44 13.79 -9.37 13.59
N SER A 45 14.69 -10.33 13.46
CA SER A 45 14.87 -11.15 12.26
C SER A 45 13.82 -12.26 12.16
N GLY A 46 13.78 -12.95 11.02
CA GLY A 46 12.90 -14.11 10.79
C GLY A 46 11.90 -13.97 9.65
N THR A 47 11.74 -12.78 9.06
CA THR A 47 10.90 -12.62 7.86
C THR A 47 11.57 -13.24 6.65
N ILE A 48 10.86 -14.13 5.97
CA ILE A 48 11.23 -14.71 4.68
C ILE A 48 10.36 -14.03 3.62
N PHE A 49 10.96 -13.64 2.51
CA PHE A 49 10.25 -13.14 1.33
C PHE A 49 10.45 -14.15 0.19
N ASP A 50 9.38 -14.49 -0.50
CA ASP A 50 9.39 -15.44 -1.61
C ASP A 50 8.32 -15.05 -2.64
N ASN A 51 8.34 -15.70 -3.81
CA ASN A 51 7.36 -15.59 -4.89
C ASN A 51 7.22 -14.17 -5.49
N PHE A 52 8.34 -13.47 -5.69
CA PHE A 52 8.34 -12.18 -6.39
C PHE A 52 7.85 -12.33 -7.83
N LEU A 53 6.80 -11.59 -8.19
CA LEU A 53 6.25 -11.53 -9.55
C LEU A 53 6.13 -10.06 -10.00
N ILE A 54 6.62 -9.76 -11.20
CA ILE A 54 6.42 -8.47 -11.88
C ILE A 54 5.76 -8.79 -13.22
N THR A 55 4.55 -8.31 -13.42
CA THR A 55 3.76 -8.55 -14.64
C THR A 55 2.88 -7.34 -14.97
N ASN A 56 2.39 -7.29 -16.20
CA ASN A 56 1.39 -6.33 -16.69
C ASN A 56 0.00 -6.96 -16.85
N ASP A 57 -0.18 -8.22 -16.45
CA ASP A 57 -1.43 -8.96 -16.53
C ASP A 57 -1.96 -9.30 -15.13
N GLU A 58 -3.11 -8.70 -14.78
CA GLU A 58 -3.77 -8.89 -13.50
C GLU A 58 -4.32 -10.31 -13.31
N ALA A 59 -4.84 -10.93 -14.38
CA ALA A 59 -5.40 -12.27 -14.30
C ALA A 59 -4.30 -13.30 -14.07
N TYR A 60 -3.16 -13.15 -14.76
CA TYR A 60 -1.99 -14.00 -14.54
C TYR A 60 -1.41 -13.81 -13.14
N ALA A 61 -1.35 -12.57 -12.63
CA ALA A 61 -0.90 -12.33 -11.25
C ALA A 61 -1.79 -13.04 -10.21
N GLN A 62 -3.11 -13.06 -10.45
CA GLN A 62 -4.06 -13.76 -9.60
C GLN A 62 -3.89 -15.29 -9.66
N GLU A 63 -3.72 -15.84 -10.86
CA GLU A 63 -3.46 -17.27 -11.05
C GLU A 63 -2.17 -17.69 -10.34
N PHE A 64 -1.06 -16.99 -10.57
CA PHE A 64 0.21 -17.25 -9.91
C PHE A 64 0.11 -17.16 -8.38
N SER A 65 -0.66 -16.19 -7.86
CA SER A 65 -0.90 -16.07 -6.41
C SER A 65 -1.64 -17.28 -5.83
N ASN A 66 -2.62 -17.81 -6.57
CA ASN A 66 -3.38 -18.99 -6.15
C ASN A 66 -2.51 -20.26 -6.19
N GLU A 67 -1.64 -20.40 -7.19
CA GLU A 67 -0.74 -21.55 -7.34
C GLU A 67 0.44 -21.54 -6.37
N THR A 68 0.83 -20.38 -5.87
CA THR A 68 1.93 -20.26 -4.90
C THR A 68 1.39 -20.12 -3.48
N TRP A 69 1.09 -18.90 -3.05
CA TRP A 69 0.62 -18.60 -1.71
C TRP A 69 -0.72 -19.27 -1.38
N GLY A 70 -1.62 -19.39 -2.36
CA GLY A 70 -2.91 -20.07 -2.17
C GLY A 70 -2.76 -21.52 -1.69
N ILE A 71 -1.71 -22.22 -2.16
CA ILE A 71 -1.39 -23.58 -1.74
C ILE A 71 -0.73 -23.60 -0.35
N THR A 72 0.27 -22.74 -0.11
CA THR A 72 1.06 -22.80 1.12
C THR A 72 0.30 -22.29 2.34
N LYS A 73 -0.58 -21.29 2.17
CA LYS A 73 -1.31 -20.62 3.26
C LYS A 73 -2.06 -21.57 4.19
N ALA A 74 -2.71 -22.60 3.65
CA ALA A 74 -3.48 -23.53 4.46
C ALA A 74 -2.57 -24.42 5.33
N ALA A 75 -1.50 -24.95 4.74
CA ALA A 75 -0.53 -25.78 5.44
C ALA A 75 0.26 -24.97 6.49
N GLU A 76 0.68 -23.76 6.13
CA GLU A 76 1.35 -22.82 7.05
C GLU A 76 0.46 -22.48 8.24
N LYS A 77 -0.82 -22.19 8.02
CA LYS A 77 -1.77 -21.90 9.10
C LYS A 77 -1.98 -23.09 10.05
N MET A 78 -1.87 -24.32 9.57
CA MET A 78 -1.94 -25.51 10.41
C MET A 78 -0.67 -25.68 11.24
N LYS A 79 0.50 -25.51 10.62
CA LYS A 79 1.79 -25.58 11.31
C LYS A 79 1.93 -24.48 12.36
N ASP A 80 1.53 -23.25 12.05
CA ASP A 80 1.52 -22.13 13.00
C ASP A 80 0.64 -22.38 14.23
N LYS A 81 -0.42 -23.20 14.11
CA LYS A 81 -1.24 -23.60 15.25
C LYS A 81 -0.55 -24.66 16.09
N GLN A 82 0.09 -25.65 15.45
CA GLN A 82 0.86 -26.70 16.12
C GLN A 82 2.09 -26.14 16.85
N ASP A 83 2.79 -25.18 16.25
CA ASP A 83 4.00 -24.56 16.82
C ASP A 83 3.67 -23.57 17.98
N LYS A 84 2.39 -23.23 18.16
CA LYS A 84 1.89 -22.34 19.24
C LYS A 84 1.20 -23.10 20.38
N GLU A 85 0.96 -24.40 20.22
CA GLU A 85 0.58 -25.33 21.29
C GLU A 85 1.83 -25.89 21.99
#